data_AF-A0A9W6XCB6-F1
#
_entry.id   AF-A0A9W6XCB6-F1
#
_cell.length_a   1.000
_cell.length_b   1.000
_cell.length_c   1.000
_cell.angle_alpha   90.00
_cell.angle_beta   90.00
_cell.angle_gamma   90.00
#
_symmetry.space_group_name_H-M   'P 1'
#
loop_
_entity.id
_entity.type
_entity.pdbx_description
1 polymer ?
#
loop_
_entity_poly.entity_id
_entity_poly.type
_entity_poly.pdbx_seq_one_letter_code
_entity_poly.pdbx_strand_id
1 'polypeptide(L)'
;MQYVKGITSDDDLIELSKRLDVHLDGIYELPEIRRPLPEKGSYLVLLRTSPGVGHWTAYHNGNWFDSMGTPPPSILGHLPYFDKQIQGSSDQYCGIYCMLWLYAKQHGRMQLFDNFTDLDTDVI
;
A
#
# COMPACT_ATOMS: atom_id res chain seq x y z
N MET A 1 -3.72 11.13 -19.76
CA MET A 1 -3.13 10.24 -18.75
C MET A 1 -4.27 9.77 -17.84
N GLN A 2 -4.42 8.47 -17.64
CA GLN A 2 -5.48 7.90 -16.82
C GLN A 2 -4.94 7.73 -15.40
N TYR A 3 -5.44 8.54 -14.46
CA TYR A 3 -4.87 8.64 -13.10
C TYR A 3 -5.24 7.49 -12.18
N VAL A 4 -6.38 6.85 -12.46
CA VAL A 4 -6.78 5.60 -11.80
C VAL A 4 -6.74 4.53 -12.87
N LYS A 5 -5.72 3.69 -12.81
CA LYS A 5 -5.51 2.55 -13.69
C LYS A 5 -5.02 1.35 -12.88
N GLY A 6 -5.31 0.15 -13.38
CA GLY A 6 -4.62 -1.05 -12.92
C GLY A 6 -3.16 -1.02 -13.37
N ILE A 7 -2.28 -1.66 -12.61
CA ILE A 7 -0.82 -1.69 -12.80
C ILE A 7 -0.22 -0.28 -12.82
N THR A 8 0.39 0.11 -11.71
CA THR A 8 0.99 1.44 -11.53
C THR A 8 2.51 1.33 -11.37
N SER A 9 3.25 2.26 -11.98
CA SER A 9 4.66 2.47 -11.68
C SER A 9 4.84 3.42 -10.49
N ASP A 10 6.08 3.55 -10.02
CA ASP A 10 6.49 4.60 -9.09
C ASP A 10 6.12 6.01 -9.60
N ASP A 11 6.42 6.32 -10.87
CA ASP A 11 6.07 7.61 -11.48
C ASP A 11 4.56 7.90 -11.44
N ASP A 12 3.73 6.89 -11.73
CA ASP A 12 2.26 7.03 -11.65
C ASP A 12 1.81 7.39 -10.23
N LEU A 13 2.37 6.72 -9.22
CA LEU A 13 2.00 6.91 -7.82
C LEU A 13 2.53 8.23 -7.25
N ILE A 14 3.73 8.66 -7.65
CA ILE A 14 4.29 9.97 -7.31
C ILE A 14 3.44 11.10 -7.92
N GLU A 15 2.96 10.94 -9.15
CA GLU A 15 2.12 11.95 -9.76
C GLU A 15 0.73 12.00 -9.13
N LEU A 16 0.17 10.84 -8.79
CA LEU A 16 -1.10 10.75 -8.08
C LEU A 16 -1.00 11.34 -6.66
N SER A 17 0.09 11.11 -5.94
CA SER A 17 0.28 11.65 -4.58
C SER A 17 0.24 13.17 -4.54
N LYS A 18 0.90 13.83 -5.50
CA LYS A 18 0.87 15.29 -5.65
C LYS A 18 -0.55 15.84 -5.87
N ARG A 19 -1.41 15.11 -6.60
CA ARG A 19 -2.79 15.53 -6.86
C ARG A 19 -3.71 15.32 -5.68
N LEU A 20 -3.48 14.26 -4.91
CA LEU A 20 -4.27 13.93 -3.73
C LEU A 20 -3.82 14.69 -2.48
N ASP A 21 -2.75 15.50 -2.58
CA ASP A 21 -2.09 16.11 -1.43
C ASP A 21 -1.66 15.04 -0.41
N VAL A 22 -1.05 13.97 -0.91
CA VAL A 22 -0.46 12.89 -0.11
C VAL A 22 1.05 13.07 -0.11
N HIS A 23 1.61 13.25 1.08
CA HIS A 23 3.05 13.30 1.27
C HIS A 23 3.65 11.89 1.25
N LEU A 24 4.75 11.71 0.53
CA LEU A 24 5.55 10.48 0.51
C LEU A 24 6.98 10.82 0.93
N ASP A 25 7.47 10.16 1.97
CA ASP A 25 8.86 10.27 2.44
C ASP A 25 9.81 9.36 1.63
N GLY A 26 9.27 8.36 0.93
CA GLY A 26 10.05 7.50 0.05
C GLY A 26 9.22 6.40 -0.63
N ILE A 27 9.81 5.82 -1.66
CA ILE A 27 9.32 4.63 -2.35
C ILE A 27 10.48 3.65 -2.40
N TYR A 28 10.23 2.40 -2.03
CA TYR A 28 11.27 1.37 -1.94
C TYR A 28 10.79 0.08 -2.59
N GLU A 29 11.71 -0.67 -3.20
CA GLU A 29 11.52 -2.11 -3.35
C GLU A 29 11.95 -2.82 -2.06
N LEU A 30 11.28 -3.93 -1.71
CA LEU A 30 11.60 -4.67 -0.49
C LEU A 30 13.11 -4.99 -0.30
N PRO A 31 13.87 -5.39 -1.35
CA PRO A 31 15.30 -5.67 -1.21
C PRO A 31 16.17 -4.45 -0.84
N GLU A 32 15.67 -3.23 -1.04
CA GLU A 32 16.37 -2.00 -0.69
C GLU A 32 16.29 -1.72 0.81
N ILE A 33 15.31 -2.32 1.50
CA ILE A 33 15.08 -2.12 2.93
C ILE A 33 16.02 -3.03 3.74
N ARG A 34 17.16 -2.47 4.13
CA ARG A 34 18.18 -3.17 4.94
C ARG A 34 18.02 -3.00 6.45
N ARG A 35 17.14 -2.09 6.87
CA ARG A 35 16.82 -1.76 8.25
C ARG A 35 15.34 -1.40 8.32
N PRO A 36 14.68 -1.55 9.48
CA PRO A 36 13.29 -1.12 9.63
C PRO A 36 13.09 0.33 9.17
N LEU A 37 11.96 0.58 8.52
CA LEU A 37 11.57 1.93 8.13
C LEU A 37 11.42 2.82 9.38
N PRO A 38 11.69 4.14 9.27
CA PRO A 38 11.46 5.06 10.38
C PRO A 38 10.01 4.99 10.88
N GLU A 39 9.83 5.03 12.21
CA GLU A 39 8.51 4.93 12.84
C GLU A 39 7.54 6.01 12.35
N LYS A 40 8.05 7.19 11.99
CA LYS A 40 7.28 8.29 11.41
C LYS A 40 7.60 8.43 9.93
N GLY A 41 6.56 8.66 9.14
CA GLY A 41 6.66 8.88 7.70
C GLY A 41 5.65 8.06 6.92
N SER A 42 5.60 8.32 5.61
CA SER A 42 4.73 7.66 4.65
C SER A 42 5.58 7.06 3.52
N TYR A 43 5.52 5.75 3.35
CA TYR A 43 6.32 5.06 2.35
C TYR A 43 5.45 4.14 1.51
N LEU A 44 5.80 4.01 0.23
CA LEU A 44 5.30 2.93 -0.62
C LEU A 44 6.38 1.85 -0.70
N VAL A 45 5.97 0.59 -0.56
CA VAL A 45 6.88 -0.55 -0.64
C VAL A 45 6.39 -1.50 -1.73
N LEU A 46 7.24 -1.74 -2.73
CA LEU A 46 7.00 -2.69 -3.79
C LEU A 46 7.49 -4.07 -3.36
N LEU A 47 6.56 -5.01 -3.18
CA LEU A 47 6.85 -6.40 -2.95
C LEU A 47 6.96 -7.12 -4.30
N ARG A 48 8.17 -7.52 -4.70
CA ARG A 48 8.37 -8.35 -5.89
C ARG A 48 8.52 -9.80 -5.51
N THR A 49 7.64 -10.65 -6.02
CA THR A 49 7.77 -12.11 -5.95
C THR A 49 8.52 -12.67 -7.16
N SER A 50 8.49 -11.96 -8.29
CA SER A 50 9.23 -12.32 -9.52
C SER A 50 9.54 -11.08 -10.39
N PRO A 51 10.49 -11.17 -11.34
CA PRO A 51 10.79 -10.06 -12.25
C PRO A 51 9.54 -9.65 -13.05
N GLY A 52 9.19 -8.36 -13.01
CA GLY A 52 8.06 -7.80 -13.77
C GLY A 52 6.69 -7.90 -13.08
N VAL A 53 6.55 -8.67 -12.00
CA VAL A 53 5.31 -8.73 -11.19
C VAL A 53 5.60 -8.22 -9.79
N GLY A 54 4.94 -7.12 -9.41
CA GLY A 54 5.10 -6.49 -8.12
C GLY A 54 3.74 -6.12 -7.50
N HIS A 55 3.69 -6.16 -6.18
CA HIS A 55 2.53 -5.80 -5.38
C HIS A 55 2.87 -4.58 -4.53
N TRP A 56 2.10 -3.51 -4.69
CA TRP A 56 2.28 -2.29 -3.92
C TRP A 56 1.63 -2.43 -2.54
N THR A 57 2.37 -1.98 -1.54
CA THR A 57 1.93 -1.87 -0.15
C THR A 57 2.29 -0.48 0.37
N ALA A 58 1.67 -0.07 1.47
CA ALA A 58 1.92 1.23 2.07
C ALA A 58 2.29 1.11 3.55
N TYR A 59 3.11 2.05 3.99
CA TYR A 59 3.45 2.27 5.38
C TYR A 59 3.08 3.70 5.76
N HIS A 60 2.49 3.90 6.93
CA HIS A 60 2.32 5.22 7.50
C HIS A 60 2.43 5.18 9.02
N ASN A 61 3.39 5.93 9.57
CA ASN A 61 3.56 6.14 11.01
C ASN A 61 3.45 4.83 11.83
N GLY A 62 4.26 3.82 11.51
CA GLY A 62 4.25 2.53 12.22
C GLY A 62 3.15 1.56 11.81
N ASN A 63 2.26 1.92 10.87
CA ASN A 63 1.16 1.07 10.42
C ASN A 63 1.41 0.56 9.00
N TRP A 64 1.08 -0.70 8.76
CA TRP A 64 1.18 -1.36 7.47
C TRP A 64 -0.17 -1.47 6.76
N PHE A 65 -0.15 -1.37 5.45
CA PHE A 65 -1.30 -1.57 4.61
C PHE A 65 -0.95 -2.44 3.40
N ASP A 66 -1.72 -3.51 3.26
CA ASP A 66 -1.78 -4.35 2.09
C ASP A 66 -3.26 -4.49 1.71
N SER A 67 -3.62 -4.18 0.46
CA SER A 67 -5.02 -4.27 0.01
C SER A 67 -5.56 -5.70 0.01
N MET A 68 -4.69 -6.71 0.10
CA MET A 68 -5.05 -8.12 0.25
C MET A 68 -5.16 -8.56 1.72
N GLY A 69 -5.00 -7.65 2.69
CA GLY A 69 -5.08 -7.99 4.12
C GLY A 69 -3.87 -8.77 4.64
N THR A 70 -2.76 -8.79 3.91
CA THR A 70 -1.56 -9.57 4.25
C THR A 70 -0.70 -8.82 5.29
N PRO A 71 -0.15 -9.52 6.31
CA PRO A 71 0.80 -8.92 7.25
C PRO A 71 2.09 -8.43 6.55
N PRO A 72 2.84 -7.50 7.17
CA PRO A 72 4.10 -7.01 6.62
C PRO A 72 5.16 -8.13 6.49
N PRO A 73 6.10 -8.01 5.54
CA PRO A 73 7.29 -8.85 5.50
C PRO A 73 8.07 -8.79 6.82
N SER A 74 8.58 -9.94 7.28
CA SER A 74 9.25 -10.08 8.58
C SER A 74 10.45 -9.15 8.78
N ILE A 75 11.13 -8.73 7.71
CA ILE A 75 12.24 -7.77 7.75
C ILE A 75 11.82 -6.38 8.28
N LEU A 76 10.53 -6.03 8.18
CA LEU A 76 9.96 -4.80 8.74
C LEU A 76 9.56 -4.96 10.21
N GLY A 77 9.63 -6.16 10.77
CA GLY A 77 9.20 -6.48 12.12
C GLY A 77 7.69 -6.66 12.26
N HIS A 78 7.21 -6.68 13.50
CA HIS A 78 5.79 -6.82 13.81
C HIS A 78 5.14 -5.43 13.84
N LEU A 79 4.38 -5.11 12.79
CA LEU A 79 3.64 -3.86 12.68
C LEU A 79 2.13 -4.14 12.77
N PRO A 80 1.35 -3.26 13.41
CA PRO A 80 -0.10 -3.22 13.20
C PRO A 80 -0.41 -3.08 11.72
N TYR A 81 -1.39 -3.81 11.22
CA TYR A 81 -1.75 -3.80 9.82
C TYR A 81 -3.26 -3.81 9.60
N PHE A 82 -3.68 -3.38 8.42
CA PHE A 82 -5.06 -3.49 7.95
C PHE A 82 -5.31 -4.93 7.49
N ASP A 83 -6.17 -5.65 8.20
CA ASP A 83 -6.33 -7.12 8.11
C ASP A 83 -7.50 -7.58 7.25
N LYS A 84 -8.21 -6.66 6.59
CA LYS A 84 -9.29 -6.99 5.65
C LYS A 84 -8.75 -7.13 4.23
N GLN A 85 -9.16 -8.18 3.53
CA GLN A 85 -8.90 -8.32 2.10
C GLN A 85 -9.92 -7.49 1.31
N ILE A 86 -9.50 -6.36 0.75
CA ILE A 86 -10.38 -5.49 -0.05
C ILE A 86 -10.07 -5.53 -1.55
N GLN A 87 -9.12 -6.38 -1.93
CA GLN A 87 -8.71 -6.65 -3.29
C GLN A 87 -8.42 -8.15 -3.45
N GLY A 88 -8.86 -8.74 -4.57
CA GLY A 88 -8.51 -10.12 -4.91
C GLY A 88 -7.05 -10.26 -5.34
N SER A 89 -6.48 -11.45 -5.15
CA SER A 89 -5.08 -11.75 -5.46
C SER A 89 -4.72 -11.60 -6.95
N SER A 90 -5.70 -11.69 -7.86
CA SER A 90 -5.53 -11.49 -9.31
C SER A 90 -5.76 -10.05 -9.80
N ASP A 91 -6.21 -9.14 -8.92
CA ASP A 91 -6.52 -7.76 -9.30
C ASP A 91 -5.27 -6.88 -9.39
N GLN A 92 -5.39 -5.75 -10.07
CA GLN A 92 -4.25 -4.92 -10.47
C GLN A 92 -4.23 -3.52 -9.82
N TYR A 93 -5.03 -3.29 -8.79
CA TYR A 93 -5.27 -1.94 -8.22
C TYR A 93 -4.55 -1.66 -6.89
N CYS A 94 -3.60 -2.50 -6.47
CA CYS A 94 -2.96 -2.39 -5.16
C CYS A 94 -2.30 -1.03 -4.92
N GLY A 95 -1.65 -0.45 -5.94
CA GLY A 95 -1.08 0.90 -5.84
C GLY A 95 -2.13 2.00 -5.63
N ILE A 96 -3.32 1.87 -6.25
CA ILE A 96 -4.43 2.82 -6.05
C ILE A 96 -4.98 2.69 -4.63
N TYR A 97 -5.13 1.47 -4.12
CA TYR A 97 -5.57 1.25 -2.73
C TYR A 97 -4.56 1.80 -1.72
N CYS A 98 -3.25 1.65 -1.98
CA CYS A 98 -2.21 2.27 -1.17
C CYS A 98 -2.38 3.79 -1.11
N MET A 99 -2.61 4.43 -2.25
CA MET A 99 -2.83 5.89 -2.31
C MET A 99 -4.11 6.32 -1.59
N LEU A 100 -5.21 5.57 -1.74
CA LEU A 100 -6.46 5.82 -1.01
C LEU A 100 -6.25 5.71 0.51
N TRP A 101 -5.52 4.69 0.95
CA TRP A 101 -5.25 4.48 2.37
C TRP A 101 -4.34 5.57 2.96
N LEU A 102 -3.28 5.94 2.26
CA LEU A 102 -2.39 7.03 2.67
C LEU A 102 -3.14 8.37 2.73
N TYR A 103 -3.97 8.66 1.73
CA TYR A 103 -4.86 9.82 1.75
C TYR A 103 -5.78 9.80 2.98
N ALA A 104 -6.44 8.68 3.23
CA ALA A 104 -7.34 8.53 4.37
C ALA A 104 -6.61 8.71 5.71
N LYS A 105 -5.40 8.17 5.87
CA LYS A 105 -4.59 8.35 7.08
C LYS A 105 -4.16 9.79 7.28
N GLN A 106 -3.59 10.43 6.25
CA GLN A 106 -3.04 11.78 6.37
C GLN A 106 -4.11 12.87 6.53
N HIS A 107 -5.30 12.66 5.97
CA HIS A 107 -6.40 13.62 6.01
C HIS A 107 -7.46 13.30 7.08
N GLY A 108 -7.23 12.30 7.94
CA GLY A 108 -8.19 11.90 8.99
C GLY A 108 -9.51 11.37 8.43
N ARG A 109 -9.47 10.66 7.29
CA ARG A 109 -10.63 10.14 6.54
C ARG A 109 -10.72 8.61 6.51
N MET A 110 -10.31 7.93 7.58
CA MET A 110 -10.34 6.46 7.62
C MET A 110 -11.74 5.86 7.47
N GLN A 111 -12.81 6.62 7.73
CA GLN A 111 -14.19 6.19 7.48
C GLN A 111 -14.47 5.84 6.01
N LEU A 112 -13.62 6.26 5.07
CA LEU A 112 -13.70 5.82 3.67
C LEU A 112 -13.60 4.29 3.55
N PHE A 113 -12.95 3.63 4.50
CA PHE A 113 -12.78 2.18 4.53
C PHE A 113 -13.92 1.42 5.22
N ASP A 114 -14.87 2.11 5.88
CA ASP A 114 -15.91 1.47 6.70
C ASP A 114 -16.86 0.58 5.87
N ASN A 115 -17.11 0.97 4.61
CA ASN A 115 -18.03 0.26 3.71
C ASN A 115 -17.33 -0.77 2.81
N PHE A 116 -16.01 -0.93 2.94
CA PHE A 116 -15.33 -1.99 2.21
C PHE A 116 -15.68 -3.34 2.84
N THR A 117 -16.10 -4.26 1.99
CA THR A 117 -16.38 -5.64 2.39
C THR A 117 -15.08 -6.42 2.38
N ASP A 118 -14.87 -7.20 3.43
CA ASP A 118 -13.79 -8.19 3.44
C ASP A 118 -14.16 -9.30 2.47
N LEU A 119 -13.34 -9.47 1.44
CA LEU A 119 -13.58 -10.42 0.37
C LEU A 119 -13.35 -11.86 0.83
N ASP A 120 -12.44 -12.07 1.79
CA ASP A 120 -12.09 -13.39 2.35
C ASP A 120 -11.88 -14.48 1.27
N THR A 121 -11.29 -14.08 0.14
CA THR A 121 -11.22 -14.90 -1.08
C THR A 121 -10.05 -15.89 -1.10
N ASP A 122 -9.08 -15.72 -0.21
CA ASP A 122 -7.94 -16.63 -0.10
C ASP A 122 -8.18 -17.80 0.89
N VAL A 123 -9.44 -17.97 1.36
CA VAL A 123 -9.90 -19.19 2.04
C VAL A 123 -10.28 -20.24 0.98
N ILE A 124 -9.30 -21.05 0.57
CA ILE A 124 -9.52 -22.33 -0.14
C ILE A 124 -8.72 -23.43 0.54
#